data_AF-A0A1Q8QWL9-F1
#
_entry.id   AF-A0A1Q8QWL9-F1
#
_cell.length_a   1.000
_cell.length_b   1.000
_cell.length_c   1.000
_cell.angle_alpha   90.00
_cell.angle_beta   90.00
_cell.angle_gamma   90.00
#
_symmetry.space_group_name_H-M   'P 1'
#
loop_
_entity.id
_entity.type
_entity.pdbx_description
1 polymer ?
#
loop_
_entity_poly.entity_id
_entity_poly.type
_entity_poly.pdbx_seq_one_letter_code
_entity_poly.pdbx_strand_id
1 'polypeptide(L)'
;MDKRVAVLDELIKKRINNVDLSGEYTHIRGYHGCRPISIDNYYQNGIKPIEKEFAKREAIFRICDQWITEEKVIDRFNKSWDALKHPHKSVWLTYSENEFFNSSGHYLIYGSEFLCGMAAQLFCQPNLKRLGIPTIFHCDIPLQNIPEAYLSGINQQICMRDSSGGFRVYGEVLAEEIVGHSHPTTIFDPLTSSTYCYKAQR
;
A
#
# COMPACT_ATOMS: atom_id res chain seq x y z
N MET A 1 5.24 -0.52 -28.10
CA MET A 1 5.37 0.91 -27.77
C MET A 1 6.36 1.03 -26.63
N ASP A 2 7.25 2.00 -26.67
CA ASP A 2 8.20 2.22 -25.58
C ASP A 2 7.46 2.66 -24.31
N LYS A 3 7.89 2.12 -23.17
CA LYS A 3 7.33 2.43 -21.86
C LYS A 3 7.70 3.87 -21.49
N ARG A 4 6.69 4.73 -21.27
CA ARG A 4 6.83 6.11 -20.83
C ARG A 4 6.07 6.28 -19.52
N VAL A 5 6.80 6.59 -18.46
CA VAL A 5 6.27 6.60 -17.08
C VAL A 5 6.12 8.03 -16.58
N ALA A 6 4.91 8.39 -16.18
CA ALA A 6 4.65 9.60 -15.42
C ALA A 6 5.02 9.37 -13.95
N VAL A 7 5.89 10.22 -13.40
CA VAL A 7 6.21 10.24 -11.96
C VAL A 7 5.71 11.57 -11.40
N LEU A 8 4.68 11.54 -10.55
CA LEU A 8 3.98 12.76 -10.13
C LEU A 8 4.92 13.79 -9.49
N ASP A 9 5.80 13.34 -8.61
CA ASP A 9 6.79 14.21 -7.95
C ASP A 9 7.73 14.91 -8.95
N GLU A 10 8.08 14.25 -10.07
CA GLU A 10 8.91 14.85 -11.11
C GLU A 10 8.13 15.88 -11.93
N LEU A 11 6.87 15.58 -12.26
CA LEU A 11 6.00 16.50 -13.00
C LEU A 11 5.76 17.78 -12.19
N ILE A 12 5.51 17.66 -10.88
CA ILE A 12 5.38 18.78 -9.95
C ILE A 12 6.69 19.59 -9.90
N LYS A 13 7.85 18.94 -9.78
CA LYS A 13 9.17 19.62 -9.74
C LYS A 13 9.47 20.38 -11.02
N LYS A 14 9.08 19.86 -12.18
CA LYS A 14 9.25 20.50 -13.50
C LYS A 14 8.35 21.72 -13.69
N ARG A 15 7.40 21.99 -12.78
CA ARG A 15 6.44 23.11 -12.85
C ARG A 15 5.63 23.13 -14.15
N ILE A 16 5.25 21.94 -14.61
CA ILE A 16 4.39 21.80 -15.79
C ILE A 16 2.97 22.18 -15.37
N ASN A 17 2.32 23.09 -16.08
CA ASN A 17 0.97 23.55 -15.71
C ASN A 17 -0.14 22.62 -16.22
N ASN A 18 0.15 21.79 -17.23
CA ASN A 18 -0.80 20.85 -17.79
C ASN A 18 -0.03 19.74 -18.52
N VAL A 19 -0.43 18.49 -18.32
CA VAL A 19 0.15 17.32 -18.96
C VAL A 19 -0.96 16.59 -19.71
N ASP A 20 -0.71 16.26 -20.99
CA ASP A 20 -1.56 15.30 -21.69
C ASP A 20 -1.13 13.89 -21.28
N LEU A 21 -1.68 13.40 -20.17
CA LEU A 21 -1.20 12.17 -19.55
C LEU A 21 -1.27 10.96 -20.50
N SER A 22 -2.37 10.81 -21.26
CA SER A 22 -2.57 9.69 -22.17
C SER A 22 -1.84 9.86 -23.50
N GLY A 23 -1.60 11.09 -23.95
CA GLY A 23 -0.76 11.36 -25.14
C GLY A 23 0.74 11.18 -24.86
N GLU A 24 1.21 11.62 -23.70
CA GLU A 24 2.64 11.66 -23.36
C GLU A 24 3.14 10.40 -22.66
N TYR A 25 2.28 9.71 -21.88
CA TYR A 25 2.68 8.59 -21.03
C TYR A 25 1.83 7.34 -21.30
N THR A 26 2.41 6.19 -20.98
CA THR A 26 1.71 4.90 -21.05
C THR A 26 1.44 4.32 -19.67
N HIS A 27 2.21 4.75 -18.67
CA HIS A 27 2.13 4.30 -17.28
C HIS A 27 2.25 5.47 -16.31
N ILE A 28 1.81 5.26 -15.08
CA ILE A 28 2.12 6.12 -13.93
C ILE A 28 2.84 5.30 -12.85
N ARG A 29 3.82 5.91 -12.20
CA ARG A 29 4.49 5.37 -11.03
C ARG A 29 3.58 5.50 -9.81
N GLY A 30 3.26 4.39 -9.19
CA GLY A 30 2.64 4.32 -7.86
C GLY A 30 3.51 3.58 -6.86
N TYR A 31 3.21 3.75 -5.58
CA TYR A 31 3.97 3.14 -4.49
C TYR A 31 3.05 2.36 -3.55
N HIS A 32 3.41 1.12 -3.24
CA HIS A 32 2.63 0.25 -2.35
C HIS A 32 3.40 -0.05 -1.07
N GLY A 33 2.93 0.48 0.05
CA GLY A 33 3.51 0.24 1.37
C GLY A 33 2.93 -1.01 2.00
N CYS A 34 3.79 -1.91 2.46
CA CYS A 34 3.39 -3.15 3.10
C CYS A 34 4.47 -3.68 4.05
N ARG A 35 4.19 -4.86 4.67
CA ARG A 35 5.11 -5.54 5.59
C ARG A 35 5.25 -7.03 5.25
N PRO A 36 5.86 -7.36 4.10
CA PRO A 36 5.98 -8.72 3.60
C PRO A 36 6.92 -9.58 4.46
N ILE A 37 6.62 -10.88 4.49
CA ILE A 37 7.53 -11.91 5.02
C ILE A 37 8.51 -12.38 3.94
N SER A 38 8.07 -12.37 2.67
CA SER A 38 8.88 -12.71 1.50
C SER A 38 8.69 -11.64 0.44
N ILE A 39 9.79 -11.00 0.07
CA ILE A 39 9.84 -10.03 -1.04
C ILE A 39 9.70 -10.76 -2.38
N ASP A 40 10.35 -11.92 -2.51
CA ASP A 40 10.31 -12.74 -3.73
C ASP A 40 8.89 -13.11 -4.15
N ASN A 41 7.99 -13.35 -3.19
CA ASN A 41 6.59 -13.64 -3.50
C ASN A 41 5.93 -12.52 -4.32
N TYR A 42 6.24 -11.26 -4.02
CA TYR A 42 5.71 -10.11 -4.77
C TYR A 42 6.30 -10.04 -6.17
N TYR A 43 7.60 -10.27 -6.31
CA TYR A 43 8.25 -10.33 -7.63
C TYR A 43 7.84 -11.53 -8.48
N GLN A 44 7.33 -12.59 -7.87
CA GLN A 44 6.83 -13.76 -8.59
C GLN A 44 5.34 -13.64 -8.94
N ASN A 45 4.53 -13.11 -8.03
CA ASN A 45 3.07 -13.19 -8.09
C ASN A 45 2.36 -11.85 -8.24
N GLY A 46 3.09 -10.73 -8.19
CA GLY A 46 2.50 -9.39 -8.16
C GLY A 46 1.89 -9.03 -6.80
N ILE A 47 1.18 -7.90 -6.76
CA ILE A 47 0.38 -7.47 -5.60
C ILE A 47 -1.08 -7.76 -5.90
N LYS A 48 -1.72 -8.59 -5.08
CA LYS A 48 -3.09 -9.06 -5.32
C LYS A 48 -4.12 -8.33 -4.45
N PRO A 49 -5.36 -8.16 -4.95
CA PRO A 49 -6.51 -7.81 -4.12
C PRO A 49 -6.61 -8.73 -2.90
N ILE A 50 -7.15 -8.18 -1.80
CA ILE A 50 -7.35 -8.98 -0.59
C ILE A 50 -8.34 -10.12 -0.86
N GLU A 51 -7.91 -11.35 -0.61
CA GLU A 51 -8.73 -12.56 -0.71
C GLU A 51 -9.07 -13.06 0.70
N LYS A 52 -10.29 -13.57 0.90
CA LYS A 52 -10.84 -13.89 2.22
C LYS A 52 -10.01 -14.94 2.94
N GLU A 53 -9.76 -16.08 2.30
CA GLU A 53 -9.09 -17.20 2.95
C GLU A 53 -7.62 -16.89 3.21
N PHE A 54 -6.96 -16.20 2.29
CA PHE A 54 -5.61 -15.68 2.50
C PHE A 54 -5.55 -14.69 3.66
N ALA A 55 -6.44 -13.70 3.69
CA ALA A 55 -6.48 -12.69 4.75
C ALA A 55 -6.79 -13.31 6.12
N LYS A 56 -7.64 -14.34 6.15
CA LYS A 56 -7.96 -15.08 7.39
C LYS A 56 -6.72 -15.79 7.93
N ARG A 57 -5.95 -16.48 7.07
CA ARG A 57 -4.69 -17.12 7.47
C ARG A 57 -3.68 -16.09 7.97
N GLU A 58 -3.51 -14.97 7.27
CA GLU A 58 -2.62 -13.89 7.71
C GLU A 58 -3.07 -13.28 9.04
N ALA A 59 -4.38 -13.13 9.27
CA ALA A 59 -4.91 -12.64 10.54
C ALA A 59 -4.52 -13.56 11.70
N ILE A 60 -4.76 -14.86 11.57
CA ILE A 60 -4.39 -15.85 12.60
C ILE A 60 -2.89 -15.83 12.83
N PHE A 61 -2.09 -15.88 11.75
CA PHE A 61 -0.63 -15.94 11.85
C PHE A 61 -0.01 -14.71 12.51
N ARG A 62 -0.52 -13.50 12.20
CA ARG A 62 0.09 -12.24 12.69
C ARG A 62 -0.48 -11.77 14.02
N ILE A 63 -1.78 -11.98 14.26
CA ILE A 63 -2.49 -11.41 15.41
C ILE A 63 -2.46 -12.34 16.63
N CYS A 64 -2.55 -13.66 16.44
CA CYS A 64 -2.60 -14.59 17.57
C CYS A 64 -1.35 -14.48 18.45
N ASP A 65 -1.57 -14.61 19.75
CA ASP A 65 -0.53 -14.77 20.76
C ASP A 65 -1.10 -15.52 21.99
N GLN A 66 -0.37 -15.52 23.10
CA GLN A 66 -0.80 -16.20 24.33
C GLN A 66 -2.09 -15.63 24.97
N TRP A 67 -2.51 -14.42 24.60
CA TRP A 67 -3.68 -13.71 25.15
C TRP A 67 -4.83 -13.57 24.13
N ILE A 68 -4.48 -13.53 22.85
CA ILE A 68 -5.40 -13.40 21.72
C ILE A 68 -5.49 -14.75 21.01
N THR A 69 -6.52 -15.51 21.38
CA THR A 69 -6.78 -16.85 20.84
C THR A 69 -7.26 -16.80 19.39
N GLU A 70 -7.05 -17.90 18.66
CA GLU A 70 -7.52 -18.06 17.29
C GLU A 70 -9.03 -17.83 17.15
N GLU A 71 -9.83 -18.34 18.09
CA GLU A 71 -11.28 -18.13 18.11
C GLU A 71 -11.65 -16.65 18.11
N LYS A 72 -11.01 -15.84 18.96
CA LYS A 72 -11.22 -14.38 19.02
C LYS A 72 -10.83 -13.71 17.71
N VAL A 73 -9.72 -14.14 17.09
CA VAL A 73 -9.27 -13.61 15.80
C VAL A 73 -10.27 -13.95 14.69
N ILE A 74 -10.78 -15.18 14.65
CA ILE A 74 -11.74 -15.62 13.64
C ILE A 74 -13.09 -14.91 13.79
N ASP A 75 -13.63 -14.78 14.99
CA ASP A 75 -14.86 -14.00 15.24
C ASP A 75 -14.70 -12.56 14.78
N ARG A 76 -13.59 -11.92 15.16
CA ARG A 76 -13.26 -10.55 14.73
C ARG A 76 -13.07 -10.44 13.22
N PHE A 77 -12.43 -11.43 12.60
CA PHE A 77 -12.20 -11.49 11.16
C PHE A 77 -13.53 -11.49 10.41
N ASN A 78 -14.45 -12.38 10.77
CA ASN A 78 -15.75 -12.50 10.09
C ASN A 78 -16.52 -11.17 10.15
N LYS A 79 -16.62 -10.55 11.34
CA LYS A 79 -17.27 -9.24 11.52
C LYS A 79 -16.62 -8.15 10.66
N SER A 80 -15.30 -8.12 10.61
CA SER A 80 -14.56 -7.10 9.84
C SER A 80 -14.67 -7.34 8.34
N TRP A 81 -14.65 -8.60 7.90
CA TRP A 81 -14.78 -8.99 6.50
C TRP A 81 -16.17 -8.67 5.94
N ASP A 82 -17.22 -8.95 6.72
CA ASP A 82 -18.61 -8.66 6.33
C ASP A 82 -18.87 -7.15 6.21
N ALA A 83 -18.18 -6.35 7.03
CA ALA A 83 -18.20 -4.89 6.92
C ALA A 83 -17.33 -4.33 5.77
N LEU A 84 -16.41 -5.12 5.21
CA LEU A 84 -15.46 -4.68 4.20
C LEU A 84 -16.14 -4.58 2.82
N LYS A 85 -16.31 -3.35 2.35
CA LYS A 85 -16.95 -3.04 1.06
C LYS A 85 -15.91 -2.79 -0.03
N HIS A 86 -16.30 -2.99 -1.29
CA HIS A 86 -15.60 -2.39 -2.41
C HIS A 86 -15.67 -0.85 -2.26
N PRO A 87 -14.59 -0.09 -2.50
CA PRO A 87 -13.32 -0.44 -3.15
C PRO A 87 -12.18 -0.87 -2.21
N HIS A 88 -12.42 -1.03 -0.91
CA HIS A 88 -11.36 -1.37 0.07
C HIS A 88 -10.74 -2.77 -0.13
N LYS A 89 -11.29 -3.56 -1.06
CA LYS A 89 -10.74 -4.87 -1.46
C LYS A 89 -9.73 -4.80 -2.61
N SER A 90 -9.63 -3.65 -3.30
CA SER A 90 -8.70 -3.45 -4.41
C SER A 90 -7.25 -3.30 -3.94
N VAL A 91 -6.30 -3.37 -4.88
CA VAL A 91 -4.92 -2.94 -4.64
C VAL A 91 -4.86 -1.42 -4.72
N TRP A 92 -4.21 -0.82 -3.72
CA TRP A 92 -4.04 0.63 -3.58
C TRP A 92 -2.56 1.00 -3.62
N LEU A 93 -2.27 2.11 -4.29
CA LEU A 93 -0.95 2.72 -4.39
C LEU A 93 -1.04 4.21 -4.06
N THR A 94 0.01 4.80 -3.52
CA THR A 94 0.15 6.25 -3.38
C THR A 94 0.80 6.83 -4.63
N TYR A 95 0.53 8.11 -4.94
CA TYR A 95 1.19 8.79 -6.06
C TYR A 95 2.64 9.18 -5.76
N SER A 96 2.99 9.33 -4.47
CA SER A 96 4.31 9.69 -4.00
C SER A 96 4.79 8.73 -2.92
N GLU A 97 6.08 8.40 -2.97
CA GLU A 97 6.76 7.65 -1.91
C GLU A 97 6.75 8.43 -0.58
N ASN A 98 6.79 9.77 -0.67
CA ASN A 98 6.83 10.66 0.50
C ASN A 98 5.59 10.50 1.40
N GLU A 99 4.47 10.02 0.86
CA GLU A 99 3.25 9.77 1.62
C GLU A 99 3.51 8.81 2.80
N PHE A 100 4.38 7.81 2.62
CA PHE A 100 4.72 6.85 3.67
C PHE A 100 5.57 7.44 4.80
N PHE A 101 6.22 8.58 4.58
CA PHE A 101 7.01 9.26 5.60
C PHE A 101 6.21 10.33 6.35
N ASN A 102 5.06 10.76 5.82
CA ASN A 102 4.29 11.87 6.36
C ASN A 102 2.96 11.44 7.00
N SER A 103 2.15 10.65 6.28
CA SER A 103 0.74 10.38 6.64
C SER A 103 0.40 8.89 6.62
N SER A 104 1.20 8.07 5.94
CA SER A 104 0.87 6.68 5.59
C SER A 104 1.87 5.65 6.12
N GLY A 105 2.74 6.02 7.08
CA GLY A 105 3.75 5.11 7.61
C GLY A 105 3.18 3.86 8.31
N HIS A 106 1.91 3.91 8.73
CA HIS A 106 1.23 2.77 9.36
C HIS A 106 1.13 1.54 8.44
N TYR A 107 1.06 1.70 7.11
CA TYR A 107 1.10 0.57 6.16
C TYR A 107 2.44 -0.18 6.20
N LEU A 108 3.55 0.53 6.48
CA LEU A 108 4.88 -0.07 6.60
C LEU A 108 5.10 -0.73 7.97
N ILE A 109 4.53 -0.12 9.01
CA ILE A 109 4.68 -0.58 10.40
C ILE A 109 3.80 -1.80 10.67
N TYR A 110 2.54 -1.76 10.25
CA TYR A 110 1.52 -2.76 10.57
C TYR A 110 1.15 -3.64 9.37
N GLY A 111 1.55 -3.28 8.15
CA GLY A 111 1.21 -4.03 6.93
C GLY A 111 -0.21 -3.73 6.46
N SER A 112 -1.01 -4.79 6.30
CA SER A 112 -2.39 -4.70 5.82
C SER A 112 -3.24 -3.79 6.71
N GLU A 113 -3.85 -2.76 6.12
CA GLU A 113 -4.80 -1.88 6.83
C GLU A 113 -6.00 -2.65 7.37
N PHE A 114 -6.49 -3.65 6.63
CA PHE A 114 -7.56 -4.53 7.09
C PHE A 114 -7.18 -5.25 8.39
N LEU A 115 -5.98 -5.85 8.44
CA LEU A 115 -5.48 -6.51 9.66
C LEU A 115 -5.17 -5.52 10.77
N CYS A 116 -4.67 -4.33 10.44
CA CYS A 116 -4.41 -3.26 11.41
C CYS A 116 -5.71 -2.79 12.07
N GLY A 117 -6.77 -2.58 11.29
CA GLY A 117 -8.10 -2.24 11.79
C GLY A 117 -8.66 -3.35 12.70
N MET A 118 -8.52 -4.62 12.31
CA MET A 118 -8.89 -5.75 13.16
C MET A 118 -8.11 -5.77 14.49
N ALA A 119 -6.79 -5.66 14.41
CA ALA A 119 -5.91 -5.71 15.57
C ALA A 119 -6.17 -4.52 16.52
N ALA A 120 -6.58 -3.36 16.00
CA ALA A 120 -6.99 -2.21 16.81
C ALA A 120 -8.21 -2.52 17.68
N GLN A 121 -9.21 -3.21 17.13
CA GLN A 121 -10.42 -3.58 17.90
C GLN A 121 -10.17 -4.71 18.90
N LEU A 122 -9.06 -5.44 18.74
CA LEU A 122 -8.57 -6.43 19.70
C LEU A 122 -7.47 -5.87 20.61
N PHE A 123 -7.14 -4.57 20.50
CA PHE A 123 -6.08 -3.90 21.27
C PHE A 123 -4.71 -4.59 21.18
N CYS A 124 -4.37 -5.12 20.00
CA CYS A 124 -3.16 -5.91 19.77
C CYS A 124 -2.41 -5.53 18.48
N GLN A 125 -2.53 -4.29 17.97
CA GLN A 125 -1.72 -3.83 16.81
C GLN A 125 -0.20 -4.09 16.95
N PRO A 126 0.42 -4.02 18.13
CA PRO A 126 1.84 -4.37 18.28
C PRO A 126 2.21 -5.77 17.76
N ASN A 127 1.27 -6.73 17.76
CA ASN A 127 1.51 -8.09 17.28
C ASN A 127 1.85 -8.13 15.79
N LEU A 128 1.32 -7.18 14.99
CA LEU A 128 1.58 -7.08 13.56
C LEU A 128 3.03 -6.68 13.25
N LYS A 129 3.73 -6.02 14.19
CA LYS A 129 5.11 -5.56 14.02
C LYS A 129 6.13 -6.70 14.09
N ARG A 130 5.75 -7.85 14.67
CA ARG A 130 6.66 -8.98 14.96
C ARG A 130 7.20 -9.65 13.71
N LEU A 131 6.48 -9.57 12.59
CA LEU A 131 6.77 -10.32 11.37
C LEU A 131 6.89 -9.41 10.17
N GLY A 132 7.81 -9.78 9.29
CA GLY A 132 8.05 -9.10 8.02
C GLY A 132 8.88 -7.82 8.13
N ILE A 133 9.12 -7.23 6.96
CA ILE A 133 10.04 -6.11 6.75
C ILE A 133 9.22 -4.93 6.20
N PRO A 134 9.29 -3.72 6.79
CA PRO A 134 8.74 -2.53 6.16
C PRO A 134 9.24 -2.40 4.71
N THR A 135 8.31 -2.36 3.75
CA THR A 135 8.66 -2.37 2.33
C THR A 135 7.76 -1.43 1.55
N ILE A 136 8.36 -0.59 0.71
CA ILE A 136 7.64 0.16 -0.31
C ILE A 136 7.97 -0.46 -1.66
N PHE A 137 6.97 -0.97 -2.38
CA PHE A 137 7.13 -1.40 -3.76
C PHE A 137 6.89 -0.24 -4.71
N HIS A 138 7.72 -0.14 -5.75
CA HIS A 138 7.62 0.88 -6.79
C HIS A 138 7.01 0.21 -8.01
N CYS A 139 5.83 0.67 -8.43
CA CYS A 139 5.06 0.00 -9.47
C CYS A 139 4.78 0.95 -10.64
N ASP A 140 5.08 0.53 -11.85
CA ASP A 140 4.68 1.22 -13.07
C ASP A 140 3.37 0.64 -13.57
N ILE A 141 2.27 1.36 -13.31
CA ILE A 141 0.93 0.89 -13.62
C ILE A 141 0.48 1.44 -14.98
N PRO A 142 0.04 0.59 -15.92
CA PRO A 142 -0.54 1.04 -17.18
C PRO A 142 -1.76 1.93 -16.93
N LEU A 143 -1.88 3.04 -17.67
CA LEU A 143 -2.96 4.00 -17.44
C LEU A 143 -4.35 3.36 -17.59
N GLN A 144 -4.51 2.43 -18.53
CA GLN A 144 -5.78 1.70 -18.73
C GLN A 144 -6.21 0.81 -17.55
N ASN A 145 -5.27 0.46 -16.65
CA ASN A 145 -5.56 -0.32 -15.45
C ASN A 145 -6.00 0.56 -14.27
N ILE A 146 -6.12 1.87 -14.46
CA ILE A 146 -6.49 2.83 -13.42
C ILE A 146 -7.88 3.39 -13.72
N PRO A 147 -8.80 3.48 -12.74
CA PRO A 147 -10.08 4.14 -12.97
C PRO A 147 -9.91 5.61 -13.32
N GLU A 148 -10.64 6.06 -14.35
CA GLU A 148 -10.57 7.42 -14.92
C GLU A 148 -10.72 8.54 -13.88
N ALA A 149 -11.50 8.31 -12.83
CA ALA A 149 -11.68 9.26 -11.73
C ALA A 149 -10.36 9.63 -11.02
N TYR A 150 -9.37 8.74 -11.01
CA TYR A 150 -8.04 9.01 -10.44
C TYR A 150 -7.10 9.68 -11.44
N LEU A 151 -7.30 9.46 -12.74
CA LEU A 151 -6.47 10.05 -13.80
C LEU A 151 -6.86 11.50 -14.07
N SER A 152 -8.16 11.77 -14.15
CA SER A 152 -8.72 13.10 -14.39
C SER A 152 -8.29 14.15 -13.33
N GLY A 153 -7.98 13.73 -12.11
CA GLY A 153 -7.52 14.61 -11.02
C GLY A 153 -6.03 14.99 -11.07
N ILE A 154 -5.21 14.31 -11.87
CA ILE A 154 -3.74 14.46 -11.83
C ILE A 154 -3.30 15.87 -12.22
N ASN A 155 -3.89 16.46 -13.27
CA ASN A 155 -3.50 17.81 -13.68
C ASN A 155 -3.80 18.86 -12.60
N GLN A 156 -4.87 18.69 -11.85
CA GLN A 156 -5.18 19.55 -10.71
C GLN A 156 -4.14 19.38 -9.60
N GLN A 157 -3.77 18.13 -9.27
CA GLN A 157 -2.72 17.82 -8.30
C GLN A 157 -1.37 18.45 -8.70
N ILE A 158 -0.98 18.33 -9.97
CA ILE A 158 0.24 18.95 -10.51
C ILE A 158 0.19 20.48 -10.34
N CYS A 159 -0.91 21.12 -10.73
CA CYS A 159 -1.11 22.57 -10.58
C CYS A 159 -1.00 23.02 -9.12
N MET A 160 -1.59 22.25 -8.21
CA MET A 160 -1.58 22.52 -6.77
C MET A 160 -0.25 22.15 -6.11
N ARG A 161 0.67 21.49 -6.83
CA ARG A 161 1.91 20.91 -6.31
C ARG A 161 1.65 19.97 -5.14
N ASP A 162 0.56 19.22 -5.26
CA ASP A 162 0.10 18.27 -4.26
C ASP A 162 0.34 16.85 -4.79
N SER A 163 1.22 16.13 -4.12
CA SER A 163 1.56 14.74 -4.44
C SER A 163 0.90 13.73 -3.52
N SER A 164 -0.04 14.19 -2.67
CA SER A 164 -0.70 13.37 -1.66
C SER A 164 -1.79 12.47 -2.26
N GLY A 165 -2.19 11.49 -1.46
CA GLY A 165 -3.24 10.55 -1.82
C GLY A 165 -2.76 9.36 -2.65
N GLY A 166 -3.73 8.66 -3.21
CA GLY A 166 -3.48 7.40 -3.91
C GLY A 166 -4.60 7.01 -4.86
N PHE A 167 -4.34 5.94 -5.59
CA PHE A 167 -5.22 5.38 -6.60
C PHE A 167 -5.31 3.88 -6.43
N ARG A 168 -6.44 3.32 -6.88
CA ARG A 168 -6.61 1.88 -6.99
C ARG A 168 -6.39 1.43 -8.43
N VAL A 169 -6.07 0.16 -8.59
CA VAL A 169 -6.02 -0.49 -9.92
C VAL A 169 -7.22 -1.40 -10.13
N TYR A 170 -7.55 -1.66 -11.40
CA TYR A 170 -8.45 -2.73 -11.79
C TYR A 170 -7.72 -4.07 -11.64
N GLY A 171 -8.11 -4.85 -10.64
CA GLY A 171 -7.50 -6.16 -10.37
C GLY A 171 -6.21 -6.05 -9.56
N GLU A 172 -5.14 -6.67 -10.06
CA GLU A 172 -3.84 -6.80 -9.40
C GLU A 172 -2.78 -5.89 -10.03
N VAL A 173 -1.66 -5.72 -9.32
CA VAL A 173 -0.42 -5.21 -9.92
C VAL A 173 0.40 -6.43 -10.32
N LEU A 174 0.75 -6.54 -11.59
CA LEU A 174 1.51 -7.68 -12.10
C LEU A 174 2.96 -7.66 -11.59
N ALA A 175 3.58 -8.83 -11.55
CA ALA A 175 5.00 -8.97 -11.16
C ALA A 175 5.93 -8.05 -11.98
N GLU A 176 5.71 -7.98 -13.30
CA GLU A 176 6.49 -7.14 -14.23
C GLU A 176 6.24 -5.63 -14.08
N GLU A 177 5.14 -5.25 -13.42
CA GLU A 177 4.85 -3.86 -13.11
C GLU A 177 5.64 -3.40 -11.87
N ILE A 178 6.13 -4.31 -11.03
CA ILE A 178 7.00 -4.00 -9.89
C ILE A 178 8.43 -3.80 -10.38
N VAL A 179 8.88 -2.55 -10.37
CA VAL A 179 10.18 -2.15 -10.93
C VAL A 179 11.25 -1.90 -9.87
N GLY A 180 10.89 -2.01 -8.59
CA GLY A 180 11.82 -1.82 -7.48
C GLY A 180 11.12 -1.90 -6.13
N HIS A 181 11.92 -1.86 -5.07
CA HIS A 181 11.43 -1.70 -3.70
C HIS A 181 12.47 -0.99 -2.82
N SER A 182 12.01 -0.46 -1.70
CA SER A 182 12.86 0.12 -0.64
C SER A 182 12.46 -0.42 0.73
N HIS A 183 13.40 -0.37 1.69
CA HIS A 183 13.19 -0.83 3.08
C HIS A 183 13.43 0.31 4.08
N PRO A 184 12.42 1.16 4.33
CA PRO A 184 12.55 2.24 5.31
C PRO A 184 12.84 1.69 6.72
N THR A 185 13.88 2.21 7.36
CA THR A 185 14.25 1.83 8.74
C THR A 185 13.70 2.79 9.79
N THR A 186 13.39 4.03 9.41
CA THR A 186 12.84 5.07 10.28
C THR A 186 11.52 5.53 9.69
N ILE A 187 10.43 5.33 10.41
CA ILE A 187 9.07 5.49 9.89
C ILE A 187 8.26 6.28 10.90
N PHE A 188 7.63 7.36 10.47
CA PHE A 188 6.66 8.07 11.31
C PHE A 188 5.37 7.24 11.41
N ASP A 189 4.90 7.01 12.64
CA ASP A 189 3.64 6.32 12.93
C ASP A 189 2.53 7.35 13.14
N PRO A 190 1.66 7.58 12.14
CA PRO A 190 0.57 8.55 12.26
C PRO A 190 -0.49 8.12 13.30
N LEU A 191 -0.58 6.83 13.64
CA LEU A 191 -1.57 6.34 14.61
C LEU A 191 -1.16 6.62 16.06
N THR A 192 0.13 6.82 16.32
CA THR A 192 0.68 7.08 17.66
C THR A 192 1.44 8.41 17.76
N SER A 193 1.58 9.14 16.65
CA SER A 193 2.41 10.34 16.55
C SER A 193 3.85 10.13 17.03
N SER A 194 4.40 8.94 16.76
CA SER A 194 5.73 8.53 17.22
C SER A 194 6.61 8.05 16.07
N THR A 195 7.91 7.92 16.29
CA THR A 195 8.83 7.34 15.30
C THR A 195 9.07 5.86 15.59
N TYR A 196 8.80 5.01 14.62
CA TYR A 196 9.13 3.60 14.62
C TYR A 196 10.49 3.36 13.93
N CYS A 197 11.41 2.74 14.67
CA CYS A 197 12.71 2.33 14.13
C CYS A 197 12.72 0.81 13.92
N TYR A 198 12.68 0.38 12.66
CA TYR A 198 12.85 -1.01 12.30
C TYR A 198 14.31 -1.42 12.46
N LYS A 199 14.54 -2.51 13.19
CA LYS A 199 15.83 -3.18 13.27
C LYS A 199 15.63 -4.56 12.68
N ALA A 200 16.34 -4.85 11.58
CA ALA A 200 16.38 -6.20 11.03
C ALA A 200 16.81 -7.16 12.15
N GLN A 201 16.03 -8.22 12.35
CA GLN A 201 16.43 -9.29 13.25
C GLN A 201 17.62 -9.99 12.58
N ARG A 202 18.75 -10.03 13.30
CA ARG A 202 19.96 -10.75 12.87
C ARG A 202 19.77 -12.25 12.97
#